data_AF-V2ZGS0-F1
#
_entry.id   AF-V2ZGS0-F1
#
_cell.length_a   1.000
_cell.length_b   1.000
_cell.length_c   1.000
_cell.angle_alpha   90.00
_cell.angle_beta   90.00
_cell.angle_gamma   90.00
#
_symmetry.space_group_name_H-M   'P 1'
#
loop_
_entity.id
_entity.type
_entity.pdbx_description
1 polymer ?
#
loop_
_entity_poly.entity_id
_entity_poly.type
_entity_poly.pdbx_seq_one_letter_code
_entity_poly.pdbx_strand_id
1 'polypeptide(L)'
;MTRTLRFLLSTTWVNLGAIFGFAAIVIAGCYATGVPGSPRTGNLFETYYAMFPTMILLMLFLYSFSMCTNNLNMGLSMGARRKNFFWAIQANMAFYAAVCWGLQLFMSAFPALANWEVRERWTLLGPFGGRVWAFPMVCVALMILGCLSGMVMVRNKIAGTLLVMLSVFVMIGTTVVMMLSTDTNIIFYLYETRWGWLWAVLPKAVTVGLAAGAVGGELLIWRSVQRYVVR
;
A
#
# COMPACT_ATOMS: atom_id res chain seq x y z
N MET A 1 11.43 -20.62 14.31
CA MET A 1 10.32 -19.85 13.69
C MET A 1 9.93 -18.69 14.60
N THR A 2 9.66 -18.93 15.88
CA THR A 2 9.27 -17.92 16.87
C THR A 2 10.26 -16.77 17.07
N ARG A 3 11.58 -17.00 17.08
CA ARG A 3 12.58 -15.92 17.24
C ARG A 3 12.59 -14.94 16.06
N THR A 4 12.62 -15.46 14.83
CA THR A 4 12.57 -14.66 13.60
C THR A 4 11.24 -13.90 13.46
N LEU A 5 10.13 -14.57 13.77
CA LEU A 5 8.80 -13.96 13.74
C LEU A 5 8.69 -12.85 14.81
N ARG A 6 9.21 -13.07 16.02
CA ARG A 6 9.26 -12.05 17.08
C ARG A 6 10.10 -10.83 16.67
N PHE A 7 11.23 -11.04 16.01
CA PHE A 7 12.05 -9.94 15.47
C PHE A 7 11.30 -9.14 14.40
N LEU A 8 10.72 -9.82 13.40
CA LEU A 8 9.94 -9.17 12.34
C LEU A 8 8.71 -8.45 12.90
N LEU A 9 8.04 -9.03 13.90
CA LEU A 9 6.92 -8.41 14.59
C LEU A 9 7.35 -7.15 15.35
N SER A 10 8.50 -7.17 16.04
CA SER A 10 9.01 -6.00 16.75
C SER A 10 9.18 -4.79 15.82
N THR A 11 9.79 -4.98 14.65
CA THR A 11 9.90 -3.92 13.63
C THR A 11 8.53 -3.53 13.08
N THR A 12 7.63 -4.50 12.95
CA THR A 12 6.29 -4.29 12.42
C THR A 12 5.41 -3.43 13.32
N TRP A 13 5.52 -3.60 14.63
CA TRP A 13 4.82 -2.74 15.59
C TRP A 13 5.25 -1.28 15.49
N VAL A 14 6.53 -1.00 15.25
CA VAL A 14 7.03 0.37 15.06
C VAL A 14 6.45 0.98 13.78
N ASN A 15 6.47 0.24 12.68
CA ASN A 15 5.92 0.68 11.39
C ASN A 15 4.40 0.91 11.48
N LEU A 16 3.66 -0.02 12.09
CA LEU A 16 2.22 0.15 12.31
C LEU A 16 1.95 1.35 13.22
N GLY A 17 2.74 1.54 14.29
CA GLY A 17 2.67 2.71 15.15
C GLY A 17 2.82 4.02 14.38
N ALA A 18 3.71 4.08 13.40
CA ALA A 18 3.87 5.24 12.52
C ALA A 18 2.62 5.47 11.64
N ILE A 19 2.00 4.41 11.10
CA ILE A 19 0.75 4.52 10.32
C ILE A 19 -0.39 5.04 11.21
N PHE A 20 -0.54 4.49 12.43
CA PHE A 20 -1.55 4.94 13.39
C PHE A 20 -1.30 6.38 13.87
N GLY A 21 -0.03 6.76 14.08
CA GLY A 21 0.35 8.12 14.43
C GLY A 21 -0.01 9.11 13.31
N PHE A 22 0.31 8.75 12.05
CA PHE A 22 -0.07 9.54 10.88
C PHE A 22 -1.59 9.69 10.78
N ALA A 23 -2.34 8.59 10.91
CA ALA A 23 -3.80 8.61 10.98
C ALA A 23 -4.34 9.59 12.02
N ALA A 24 -3.82 9.53 13.25
CA ALA A 24 -4.23 10.42 14.34
C ALA A 24 -3.94 11.89 14.05
N ILE A 25 -2.76 12.20 13.48
CA ILE A 25 -2.38 13.56 13.09
C ILE A 25 -3.32 14.11 12.03
N VAL A 26 -3.68 13.31 11.02
CA VAL A 26 -4.58 13.75 9.95
C VAL A 26 -5.98 14.02 10.51
N ILE A 27 -6.51 13.13 11.36
CA ILE A 27 -7.81 13.34 12.02
C ILE A 27 -7.79 14.62 12.87
N ALA A 28 -6.78 14.76 13.73
CA ALA A 28 -6.64 15.93 14.60
C ALA A 28 -6.50 17.24 13.80
N GLY A 29 -5.74 17.20 12.70
CA GLY A 29 -5.58 18.32 11.77
C GLY A 29 -6.89 18.71 11.09
N CYS A 30 -7.74 17.74 10.71
CA CYS A 30 -9.08 18.02 10.20
C CYS A 30 -9.93 18.76 11.24
N TYR A 31 -9.95 18.31 12.50
CA TYR A 31 -10.69 19.00 13.56
C TYR A 31 -10.15 20.40 13.85
N ALA A 32 -8.82 20.55 13.98
CA ALA A 32 -8.18 21.82 14.29
C ALA A 32 -8.42 22.88 13.20
N THR A 33 -8.60 22.44 11.95
CA THR A 33 -8.80 23.34 10.80
C THR A 33 -10.26 23.52 10.39
N GLY A 34 -11.22 22.96 11.14
CA GLY A 34 -12.65 23.18 10.91
C GLY A 34 -13.24 22.46 9.69
N VAL A 35 -12.51 21.46 9.15
CA VAL A 35 -12.96 20.59 8.04
C VAL A 35 -14.33 19.94 8.30
N PRO A 36 -14.66 19.46 9.52
CA PRO A 36 -15.94 18.82 9.79
C PRO A 36 -17.17 19.72 9.69
N GLY A 37 -17.00 21.03 9.94
CA GLY A 37 -18.11 21.96 10.16
C GLY A 37 -18.38 22.92 9.00
N SER A 38 -17.70 22.76 7.86
CA SER A 38 -17.95 23.64 6.72
C SER A 38 -17.56 22.98 5.38
N PRO A 39 -18.42 23.04 4.35
CA PRO A 39 -18.17 22.35 3.09
C PRO A 39 -17.16 23.11 2.23
N ARG A 40 -16.93 24.39 2.53
CA ARG A 40 -16.06 25.30 1.76
C ARG A 40 -14.61 25.34 2.25
N THR A 41 -14.32 24.83 3.43
CA THR A 41 -12.95 24.87 3.99
C THR A 41 -12.18 23.67 3.48
N GLY A 42 -11.48 23.86 2.36
CA GLY A 42 -10.64 22.85 1.73
C GLY A 42 -9.19 22.99 2.17
N ASN A 43 -8.65 22.01 2.90
CA ASN A 43 -7.28 22.07 3.46
C ASN A 43 -6.46 20.83 3.10
N LEU A 44 -5.13 20.92 3.27
CA LEU A 44 -4.21 19.79 3.05
C LEU A 44 -4.61 18.54 3.86
N PHE A 45 -5.08 18.71 5.10
CA PHE A 45 -5.51 17.60 5.95
C PHE A 45 -6.71 16.85 5.39
N GLU A 46 -7.64 17.54 4.74
CA GLU A 46 -8.76 16.88 4.06
C GLU A 46 -8.28 16.03 2.90
N THR A 47 -7.36 16.56 2.08
CA THR A 47 -6.77 15.81 0.97
C THR A 47 -6.02 14.59 1.49
N TYR A 48 -5.22 14.74 2.55
CA TYR A 48 -4.54 13.61 3.18
C TYR A 48 -5.49 12.59 3.79
N TYR A 49 -6.62 13.04 4.33
CA TYR A 49 -7.66 12.16 4.85
C TYR A 49 -8.31 11.36 3.71
N ALA A 50 -8.75 12.02 2.64
CA ALA A 50 -9.35 11.35 1.48
C ALA A 50 -8.37 10.39 0.77
N MET A 51 -7.08 10.74 0.72
CA MET A 51 -6.01 9.92 0.12
C MET A 51 -5.39 8.91 1.08
N PHE A 52 -5.85 8.83 2.32
CA PHE A 52 -5.33 7.88 3.30
C PHE A 52 -5.13 6.44 2.79
N PRO A 53 -6.02 5.86 1.95
CA PRO A 53 -5.88 4.48 1.49
C PRO A 53 -4.66 4.30 0.60
N THR A 54 -4.41 5.26 -0.29
CA THR A 54 -3.27 5.21 -1.22
C THR A 54 -1.95 5.50 -0.50
N MET A 55 -2.00 6.36 0.53
CA MET A 55 -0.83 6.63 1.38
C MET A 55 -0.41 5.40 2.19
N ILE A 56 -1.37 4.63 2.74
CA ILE A 56 -1.06 3.35 3.39
C ILE A 56 -0.37 2.41 2.41
N LEU A 57 -0.89 2.28 1.19
CA LEU A 57 -0.31 1.41 0.17
C LEU A 57 1.14 1.79 -0.16
N LEU A 58 1.44 3.09 -0.23
CA LEU A 58 2.82 3.58 -0.41
C LEU A 58 3.71 3.24 0.79
N MET A 59 3.23 3.45 2.02
CA MET A 59 3.96 3.11 3.23
C MET A 59 4.26 1.61 3.30
N LEU A 60 3.27 0.76 2.99
CA LEU A 60 3.42 -0.70 2.95
C LEU A 60 4.47 -1.14 1.91
N PHE A 61 4.49 -0.51 0.74
CA PHE A 61 5.50 -0.76 -0.28
C PHE A 61 6.92 -0.42 0.24
N LEU A 62 7.10 0.74 0.88
CA LEU A 62 8.40 1.14 1.43
C LEU A 62 8.85 0.23 2.59
N TYR A 63 7.91 -0.19 3.45
CA TYR A 63 8.20 -1.08 4.56
C TYR A 63 8.55 -2.50 4.10
N SER A 64 7.86 -3.03 3.08
CA SER A 64 8.22 -4.34 2.52
C SER A 64 9.55 -4.30 1.76
N PHE A 65 9.84 -3.19 1.08
CA PHE A 65 11.16 -2.92 0.50
C PHE A 65 12.27 -2.96 1.55
N SER A 66 12.10 -2.28 2.68
CA SER A 66 13.05 -2.32 3.79
C SER A 66 13.19 -3.73 4.40
N MET A 67 12.07 -4.46 4.48
CA MET A 67 12.04 -5.82 5.02
C MET A 67 12.90 -6.80 4.20
N CYS A 68 12.83 -6.72 2.88
CA CYS A 68 13.56 -7.62 1.99
C CYS A 68 15.00 -7.16 1.66
N THR A 69 15.41 -5.94 2.04
CA THR A 69 16.80 -5.46 1.94
C THR A 69 17.61 -5.71 3.22
N ASN A 70 17.12 -5.22 4.37
CA ASN A 70 17.89 -5.22 5.61
C ASN A 70 17.65 -6.47 6.48
N ASN A 71 16.40 -6.96 6.54
CA ASN A 71 16.05 -8.06 7.46
C ASN A 71 16.34 -9.45 6.87
N LEU A 72 16.62 -9.56 5.57
CA LEU A 72 16.99 -10.82 4.94
C LEU A 72 18.36 -11.33 5.43
N ASN A 73 19.34 -10.42 5.51
CA ASN A 73 20.68 -10.72 6.00
C ASN A 73 20.68 -11.04 7.50
N MET A 74 19.94 -10.27 8.31
CA MET A 74 19.82 -10.49 9.75
C MET A 74 18.97 -11.73 10.10
N GLY A 75 17.92 -12.02 9.33
CA GLY A 75 17.06 -13.19 9.58
C GLY A 75 17.76 -14.52 9.30
N LEU A 76 18.68 -14.56 8.32
CA LEU A 76 19.48 -15.74 8.01
C LEU A 76 20.66 -15.92 8.98
N SER A 77 21.29 -14.84 9.46
CA SER A 77 22.35 -14.92 10.47
C SER A 77 21.85 -15.42 11.84
N MET A 78 20.56 -15.25 12.14
CA MET A 78 19.90 -15.80 13.33
C MET A 78 19.62 -17.33 13.27
N GLY A 79 20.11 -18.04 12.23
CA GLY A 79 20.02 -19.51 12.14
C GLY A 79 18.63 -20.05 11.76
N ALA A 80 17.76 -19.23 11.18
CA ALA A 80 16.44 -19.68 10.75
C ALA A 80 16.52 -20.61 9.53
N ARG A 81 15.81 -21.76 9.56
CA ARG A 81 15.60 -22.58 8.35
C ARG A 81 14.94 -21.72 7.27
N ARG A 82 15.47 -21.76 6.04
CA ARG A 82 15.00 -20.97 4.88
C ARG A 82 13.48 -21.05 4.65
N LYS A 83 12.89 -22.23 4.78
CA LYS A 83 11.43 -22.45 4.70
C LYS A 83 10.64 -21.68 5.77
N ASN A 84 11.15 -21.65 7.02
CA ASN A 84 10.48 -20.98 8.13
C ASN A 84 10.58 -19.44 8.01
N PHE A 85 11.65 -18.94 7.38
CA PHE A 85 11.82 -17.51 7.11
C PHE A 85 10.80 -17.02 6.07
N PHE A 86 10.60 -17.77 4.98
CA PHE A 86 9.56 -17.44 3.99
C PHE A 86 8.17 -17.36 4.62
N TRP A 87 7.77 -18.38 5.39
CA TRP A 87 6.49 -18.37 6.09
C TRP A 87 6.35 -17.24 7.11
N ALA A 88 7.46 -16.82 7.75
CA ALA A 88 7.45 -15.68 8.65
C ALA A 88 7.23 -14.35 7.90
N ILE A 89 7.81 -14.18 6.71
CA ILE A 89 7.54 -13.02 5.84
C ILE A 89 6.06 -13.02 5.42
N GLN A 90 5.54 -14.17 4.98
CA GLN A 90 4.13 -14.29 4.56
C GLN A 90 3.16 -13.96 5.68
N ALA A 91 3.40 -14.50 6.89
CA ALA A 91 2.60 -14.18 8.06
C ALA A 91 2.65 -12.68 8.38
N ASN A 92 3.81 -12.03 8.19
CA ASN A 92 3.95 -10.61 8.43
C ASN A 92 3.20 -9.76 7.39
N MET A 93 3.29 -10.11 6.11
CA MET A 93 2.52 -9.44 5.05
C MET A 93 1.01 -9.58 5.30
N ALA A 94 0.54 -10.77 5.65
CA ALA A 94 -0.86 -10.99 6.00
C ALA A 94 -1.28 -10.14 7.22
N PHE A 95 -0.42 -10.04 8.23
CA PHE A 95 -0.67 -9.22 9.42
C PHE A 95 -0.78 -7.73 9.08
N TYR A 96 0.15 -7.18 8.30
CA TYR A 96 0.06 -5.80 7.80
C TYR A 96 -1.22 -5.56 7.01
N ALA A 97 -1.55 -6.46 6.07
CA ALA A 97 -2.76 -6.32 5.26
C ALA A 97 -4.02 -6.31 6.13
N ALA A 98 -4.11 -7.18 7.14
CA ALA A 98 -5.26 -7.24 8.04
C ALA A 98 -5.40 -5.97 8.89
N VAL A 99 -4.31 -5.48 9.48
CA VAL A 99 -4.33 -4.26 10.32
C VAL A 99 -4.64 -3.03 9.48
N CYS A 100 -3.98 -2.86 8.34
CA CYS A 100 -4.22 -1.76 7.42
C CYS A 100 -5.64 -1.81 6.84
N TRP A 101 -6.18 -2.99 6.58
CA TRP A 101 -7.58 -3.15 6.16
C TRP A 101 -8.56 -2.71 7.24
N GLY A 102 -8.34 -3.10 8.50
CA GLY A 102 -9.16 -2.62 9.62
C GLY A 102 -9.10 -1.10 9.80
N LEU A 103 -7.89 -0.53 9.72
CA LEU A 103 -7.69 0.92 9.83
C LEU A 103 -8.35 1.68 8.66
N GLN A 104 -8.27 1.12 7.46
CA GLN A 104 -8.93 1.66 6.28
C GLN A 104 -10.46 1.69 6.44
N LEU A 105 -11.05 0.60 6.94
CA LEU A 105 -12.49 0.54 7.23
C LEU A 105 -12.88 1.57 8.29
N PHE A 106 -12.09 1.68 9.36
CA PHE A 106 -12.29 2.70 10.39
C PHE A 106 -12.29 4.11 9.81
N MET A 107 -11.29 4.47 9.00
CA MET A 107 -11.21 5.79 8.37
C MET A 107 -12.35 6.07 7.39
N SER A 108 -12.86 5.04 6.70
CA SER A 108 -14.00 5.20 5.81
C SER A 108 -15.33 5.42 6.58
N ALA A 109 -15.49 4.80 7.75
CA ALA A 109 -16.69 4.91 8.58
C ALA A 109 -16.66 6.13 9.52
N PHE A 110 -15.48 6.61 9.89
CA PHE A 110 -15.30 7.68 10.87
C PHE A 110 -16.06 8.98 10.55
N PRO A 111 -16.08 9.49 9.30
CA PRO A 111 -16.79 10.72 8.98
C PRO A 111 -18.31 10.61 9.20
N ALA A 112 -18.88 9.43 8.92
CA ALA A 112 -20.30 9.16 9.18
C ALA A 112 -20.59 9.05 10.69
N LEU A 113 -19.70 8.41 11.45
CA LEU A 113 -19.82 8.31 12.91
C LEU A 113 -19.67 9.66 13.61
N ALA A 114 -18.81 10.53 13.08
CA ALA A 114 -18.53 11.85 13.62
C ALA A 114 -19.45 12.95 13.10
N ASN A 115 -20.47 12.59 12.29
CA ASN A 115 -21.43 13.51 11.68
C ASN A 115 -20.77 14.67 10.90
N TRP A 116 -19.68 14.36 10.19
CA TRP A 116 -19.04 15.31 9.31
C TRP A 116 -19.93 15.55 8.09
N GLU A 117 -19.82 16.72 7.43
CA GLU A 117 -20.57 16.99 6.20
C GLU A 117 -20.13 16.12 5.03
N VAL A 118 -21.09 15.49 4.34
CA VAL A 118 -20.84 14.58 3.22
C VAL A 118 -20.15 15.31 2.07
N ARG A 119 -18.90 14.92 1.79
CA ARG A 119 -18.09 15.43 0.68
C ARG A 119 -17.84 14.35 -0.35
N GLU A 120 -17.93 14.70 -1.64
CA GLU A 120 -17.65 13.77 -2.75
C GLU A 120 -16.25 13.16 -2.67
N ARG A 121 -15.29 13.88 -2.11
CA ARG A 121 -13.90 13.42 -1.89
C ARG A 121 -13.79 12.22 -0.97
N TRP A 122 -14.76 11.98 -0.09
CA TRP A 122 -14.74 10.82 0.80
C TRP A 122 -15.02 9.52 0.07
N THR A 123 -15.50 9.56 -1.16
CA THR A 123 -15.61 8.38 -2.03
C THR A 123 -14.25 7.71 -2.27
N LEU A 124 -13.15 8.47 -2.18
CA LEU A 124 -11.78 7.95 -2.27
C LEU A 124 -11.40 7.07 -1.07
N LEU A 125 -12.09 7.20 0.08
CA LEU A 125 -11.90 6.34 1.26
C LEU A 125 -12.51 4.95 1.08
N GLY A 126 -13.34 4.74 0.06
CA GLY A 126 -13.87 3.43 -0.32
C GLY A 126 -13.30 2.98 -1.65
N PRO A 127 -11.96 2.85 -1.82
CA PRO A 127 -11.42 2.42 -3.10
C PRO A 127 -12.01 1.05 -3.44
N PHE A 128 -12.28 0.82 -4.73
CA PHE A 128 -12.86 -0.43 -5.27
C PHE A 128 -14.37 -0.63 -5.08
N GLY A 129 -15.15 0.45 -4.93
CA GLY A 129 -16.60 0.41 -5.09
C GLY A 129 -17.32 -0.53 -4.12
N GLY A 130 -16.86 -0.56 -2.86
CA GLY A 130 -17.45 -1.38 -1.79
C GLY A 130 -16.97 -2.83 -1.72
N ARG A 131 -16.02 -3.25 -2.58
CA ARG A 131 -15.40 -4.58 -2.49
C ARG A 131 -14.39 -4.64 -1.36
N VAL A 132 -14.88 -4.97 -0.16
CA VAL A 132 -14.11 -5.04 1.09
C VAL A 132 -12.82 -5.88 0.97
N TRP A 133 -12.84 -6.94 0.16
CA TRP A 133 -11.71 -7.87 -0.04
C TRP A 133 -10.63 -7.38 -1.01
N ALA A 134 -10.91 -6.37 -1.84
CA ALA A 134 -9.96 -5.91 -2.86
C ALA A 134 -8.76 -5.17 -2.23
N PHE A 135 -9.02 -4.36 -1.18
CA PHE A 135 -7.99 -3.60 -0.50
C PHE A 135 -6.89 -4.46 0.14
N PRO A 136 -7.18 -5.49 0.95
CA PRO A 136 -6.14 -6.35 1.52
C PRO A 136 -5.35 -7.12 0.44
N MET A 137 -5.98 -7.48 -0.68
CA MET A 137 -5.29 -8.12 -1.82
C MET A 137 -4.29 -7.16 -2.49
N VAL A 138 -4.67 -5.90 -2.67
CA VAL A 138 -3.77 -4.86 -3.21
C VAL A 138 -2.63 -4.55 -2.24
N CYS A 139 -2.91 -4.55 -0.92
CA CYS A 139 -1.86 -4.44 0.11
C CYS A 139 -0.81 -5.54 -0.06
N VAL A 140 -1.24 -6.80 -0.14
CA VAL A 140 -0.32 -7.95 -0.31
C VAL A 140 0.44 -7.85 -1.62
N ALA A 141 -0.23 -7.53 -2.74
CA ALA A 141 0.41 -7.38 -4.04
C ALA A 141 1.51 -6.30 -4.02
N LEU A 142 1.25 -5.14 -3.41
CA LEU A 142 2.24 -4.08 -3.28
C LEU A 142 3.36 -4.42 -2.31
N MET A 143 3.06 -5.15 -1.23
CA MET A 143 4.11 -5.65 -0.34
C MET A 143 5.04 -6.63 -1.05
N ILE A 144 4.51 -7.55 -1.87
CA ILE A 144 5.30 -8.46 -2.72
C ILE A 144 6.19 -7.66 -3.69
N LEU A 145 5.62 -6.65 -4.36
CA LEU A 145 6.37 -5.78 -5.27
C LEU A 145 7.48 -5.01 -4.55
N GLY A 146 7.22 -4.47 -3.35
CA GLY A 146 8.25 -3.82 -2.54
C GLY A 146 9.33 -4.80 -2.09
N CYS A 147 8.95 -6.05 -1.75
CA CYS A 147 9.94 -7.06 -1.41
C CYS A 147 10.83 -7.45 -2.61
N LEU A 148 10.24 -7.57 -3.80
CA LEU A 148 10.98 -7.79 -5.04
C LEU A 148 11.93 -6.63 -5.34
N SER A 149 11.46 -5.39 -5.23
CA SER A 149 12.30 -4.20 -5.47
C SER A 149 13.49 -4.17 -4.51
N GLY A 150 13.28 -4.56 -3.25
CA GLY A 150 14.33 -4.70 -2.26
C GLY A 150 15.38 -5.73 -2.64
N MET A 151 14.96 -6.93 -3.05
CA MET A 151 15.88 -7.97 -3.48
C MET A 151 16.67 -7.58 -4.75
N VAL A 152 16.02 -6.90 -5.70
CA VAL A 152 16.71 -6.38 -6.90
C VAL A 152 17.78 -5.37 -6.50
N MET A 153 17.50 -4.49 -5.53
CA MET A 153 18.45 -3.49 -5.06
C MET A 153 19.69 -4.10 -4.39
N VAL A 154 19.54 -5.20 -3.65
CA VAL A 154 20.68 -5.94 -3.08
C VAL A 154 21.56 -6.52 -4.18
N ARG A 155 20.96 -6.97 -5.30
CA ARG A 155 21.71 -7.58 -6.41
C ARG A 155 22.33 -6.56 -7.36
N ASN A 156 21.61 -5.49 -7.67
CA ASN A 156 22.06 -4.40 -8.53
C ASN A 156 21.46 -3.08 -8.03
N LYS A 157 22.31 -2.24 -7.45
CA LYS A 157 21.89 -0.95 -6.88
C LYS A 157 21.19 -0.06 -7.90
N ILE A 158 21.67 0.01 -9.14
CA ILE A 158 21.11 0.91 -10.17
C ILE A 158 19.71 0.44 -10.58
N ALA A 159 19.57 -0.86 -10.88
CA ALA A 159 18.27 -1.43 -11.26
C ALA A 159 17.24 -1.33 -10.12
N GLY A 160 17.67 -1.56 -8.88
CA GLY A 160 16.83 -1.39 -7.71
C GLY A 160 16.33 0.04 -7.53
N THR A 161 17.24 1.03 -7.60
CA THR A 161 16.87 2.45 -7.48
C THR A 161 15.91 2.88 -8.59
N LEU A 162 16.16 2.48 -9.84
CA LEU A 162 15.26 2.79 -10.95
C LEU A 162 13.86 2.18 -10.74
N LEU A 163 13.79 0.95 -10.24
CA LEU A 163 12.52 0.26 -10.01
C LEU A 163 11.74 0.91 -8.85
N VAL A 164 12.43 1.31 -7.77
CA VAL A 164 11.81 2.06 -6.67
C VAL A 164 11.31 3.42 -7.17
N MET A 165 12.12 4.18 -7.91
CA MET A 165 11.70 5.46 -8.48
C MET A 165 10.46 5.30 -9.36
N LEU A 166 10.48 4.34 -10.29
CA LEU A 166 9.36 4.07 -11.18
C LEU A 166 8.10 3.69 -10.40
N SER A 167 8.22 2.85 -9.37
CA SER A 167 7.07 2.47 -8.54
C SER A 167 6.46 3.65 -7.78
N VAL A 168 7.29 4.57 -7.26
CA VAL A 168 6.83 5.78 -6.58
C VAL A 168 6.13 6.72 -7.58
N PHE A 169 6.69 6.91 -8.78
CA PHE A 169 6.03 7.70 -9.82
C PHE A 169 4.70 7.10 -10.26
N VAL A 170 4.61 5.78 -10.41
CA VAL A 170 3.35 5.09 -10.72
C VAL A 170 2.34 5.31 -9.59
N MET A 171 2.74 5.17 -8.33
CA MET A 171 1.85 5.42 -7.18
C MET A 171 1.34 6.87 -7.17
N ILE A 172 2.23 7.86 -7.30
CA ILE A 172 1.84 9.27 -7.37
C ILE A 172 0.90 9.50 -8.56
N GLY A 173 1.24 8.98 -9.74
CA GLY A 173 0.37 9.07 -10.93
C GLY A 173 -1.02 8.48 -10.68
N THR A 174 -1.11 7.31 -10.05
CA THR A 174 -2.41 6.71 -9.70
C THR A 174 -3.20 7.57 -8.70
N THR A 175 -2.54 8.18 -7.72
CA THR A 175 -3.22 9.09 -6.77
C THR A 175 -3.76 10.34 -7.45
N VAL A 176 -2.99 10.94 -8.36
CA VAL A 176 -3.41 12.12 -9.12
C VAL A 176 -4.59 11.78 -10.02
N VAL A 177 -4.55 10.64 -10.73
CA VAL A 177 -5.67 10.19 -11.57
C VAL A 177 -6.92 9.93 -10.73
N MET A 178 -6.80 9.29 -9.56
CA MET A 178 -7.95 9.09 -8.67
C MET A 178 -8.54 10.43 -8.19
N MET A 179 -7.70 11.36 -7.75
CA MET A 179 -8.18 12.68 -7.31
C MET A 179 -8.89 13.44 -8.42
N LEU A 180 -8.28 13.48 -9.61
CA LEU A 180 -8.85 14.10 -10.80
C LEU A 180 -10.17 13.42 -11.19
N SER A 181 -10.26 12.10 -11.08
CA SER A 181 -11.49 11.37 -11.41
C SER A 181 -12.67 11.76 -10.53
N THR A 182 -12.43 12.01 -9.23
CA THR A 182 -13.46 12.43 -8.29
C THR A 182 -13.85 13.89 -8.48
N ASP A 183 -12.87 14.79 -8.65
CA ASP A 183 -13.15 16.23 -8.71
C ASP A 183 -13.69 16.71 -10.07
N THR A 184 -13.38 16.02 -11.18
CA THR A 184 -13.67 16.53 -12.54
C THR A 184 -14.42 15.55 -13.45
N ASN A 185 -14.75 14.35 -12.97
CA ASN A 185 -15.33 13.28 -13.80
C ASN A 185 -14.53 13.01 -15.09
N ILE A 186 -13.21 13.26 -15.09
CA ILE A 186 -12.32 13.04 -16.25
C ILE A 186 -12.47 11.64 -16.84
N ILE A 187 -12.75 10.63 -16.01
CA ILE A 187 -12.97 9.26 -16.46
C ILE A 187 -14.15 9.17 -17.42
N PHE A 188 -15.24 9.91 -17.19
CA PHE A 188 -16.40 9.93 -18.08
C PHE A 188 -16.03 10.51 -19.45
N TYR A 189 -15.32 11.64 -19.47
CA TYR A 189 -14.80 12.23 -20.70
C TYR A 189 -13.82 11.31 -21.44
N LEU A 190 -12.96 10.58 -20.73
CA LEU A 190 -12.03 9.63 -21.34
C LEU A 190 -12.77 8.43 -21.95
N TYR A 191 -13.88 7.97 -21.35
CA TYR A 191 -14.71 6.90 -21.91
C TYR A 191 -15.46 7.32 -23.18
N GLU A 192 -15.85 8.59 -23.28
CA GLU A 192 -16.53 9.13 -24.47
C GLU A 192 -15.58 9.37 -25.66
N THR A 193 -14.25 9.36 -25.45
CA THR A 193 -13.30 9.47 -26.56
C THR A 193 -13.25 8.22 -27.45
N ARG A 194 -12.72 8.37 -28.67
CA ARG A 194 -12.46 7.26 -29.62
C ARG A 194 -11.60 6.12 -29.03
N TRP A 195 -10.87 6.40 -27.95
CA TRP A 195 -10.04 5.44 -27.21
C TRP A 195 -10.72 4.90 -25.94
N GLY A 196 -12.03 5.11 -25.75
CA GLY A 196 -12.79 4.65 -24.59
C GLY A 196 -12.67 3.15 -24.32
N TRP A 197 -12.49 2.35 -25.36
CA TRP A 197 -12.21 0.91 -25.25
C TRP A 197 -10.90 0.62 -24.50
N LEU A 198 -9.86 1.44 -24.70
CA LEU A 198 -8.56 1.29 -24.04
C LEU A 198 -8.71 1.58 -22.56
N TRP A 199 -9.45 2.65 -22.20
CA TRP A 199 -9.77 2.99 -20.82
C TRP A 199 -10.67 1.96 -20.13
N ALA A 200 -11.52 1.23 -20.87
CA ALA A 200 -12.31 0.12 -20.34
C ALA A 200 -11.48 -1.14 -20.07
N VAL A 201 -10.44 -1.37 -20.87
CA VAL A 201 -9.57 -2.55 -20.77
C VAL A 201 -8.44 -2.31 -19.77
N LEU A 202 -7.96 -1.07 -19.61
CA LEU A 202 -6.81 -0.72 -18.77
C LEU A 202 -6.95 -1.19 -17.31
N PRO A 203 -8.08 -0.98 -16.61
CA PRO A 203 -8.26 -1.48 -15.24
C PRO A 203 -8.19 -3.01 -15.18
N LYS A 204 -8.78 -3.71 -16.17
CA LYS A 204 -8.74 -5.18 -16.25
C LYS A 204 -7.30 -5.65 -16.48
N ALA A 205 -6.59 -5.05 -17.42
CA ALA A 205 -5.19 -5.37 -17.71
C ALA A 205 -4.28 -5.12 -16.50
N VAL A 206 -4.47 -4.01 -15.78
CA VAL A 206 -3.72 -3.71 -14.55
C VAL A 206 -4.02 -4.73 -13.45
N THR A 207 -5.28 -5.14 -13.26
CA THR A 207 -5.61 -6.17 -12.26
C THR A 207 -4.99 -7.54 -12.59
N VAL A 208 -5.03 -7.95 -13.86
CA VAL A 208 -4.40 -9.18 -14.32
C VAL A 208 -2.88 -9.10 -14.18
N GLY A 209 -2.28 -7.97 -14.54
CA GLY A 209 -0.84 -7.72 -14.38
C GLY A 209 -0.40 -7.74 -12.92
N LEU A 210 -1.19 -7.14 -12.01
CA LEU A 210 -0.94 -7.18 -10.57
C LEU A 210 -1.07 -8.61 -10.02
N ALA A 211 -2.09 -9.37 -10.44
CA ALA A 211 -2.26 -10.74 -10.01
C ALA A 211 -1.11 -11.64 -10.50
N ALA A 212 -0.75 -11.55 -11.78
CA ALA A 212 0.38 -12.28 -12.34
C ALA A 212 1.71 -11.87 -11.70
N GLY A 213 1.90 -10.56 -11.43
CA GLY A 213 3.06 -10.01 -10.75
C GLY A 213 3.17 -10.47 -9.30
N ALA A 214 2.06 -10.57 -8.58
CA ALA A 214 2.02 -11.08 -7.21
C ALA A 214 2.40 -12.58 -7.17
N VAL A 215 1.79 -13.41 -8.04
CA VAL A 215 2.09 -14.85 -8.11
C VAL A 215 3.53 -15.10 -8.57
N GLY A 216 3.98 -14.40 -9.61
CA GLY A 216 5.36 -14.47 -10.08
C GLY A 216 6.35 -13.96 -9.03
N GLY A 217 5.99 -12.90 -8.32
CA GLY A 217 6.80 -12.31 -7.26
C GLY A 217 6.99 -13.23 -6.08
N GLU A 218 5.93 -13.91 -5.64
CA GLU A 218 6.00 -14.94 -4.60
C GLU A 218 6.95 -16.07 -4.98
N LEU A 219 6.86 -16.57 -6.23
CA LEU A 219 7.76 -17.61 -6.73
C LEU A 219 9.22 -17.14 -6.76
N LEU A 220 9.46 -15.88 -7.13
CA LEU A 220 10.80 -15.29 -7.15
C LEU A 220 11.35 -15.07 -5.74
N ILE A 221 10.53 -14.62 -4.78
CA ILE A 221 10.89 -14.50 -3.37
C ILE A 221 11.26 -15.88 -2.83
N TRP A 222 10.43 -16.90 -3.07
CA TRP A 222 10.71 -18.28 -2.67
C TRP A 222 12.04 -18.78 -3.23
N ARG A 223 12.26 -18.64 -4.54
CA ARG A 223 13.53 -19.05 -5.20
C ARG A 223 14.73 -18.29 -4.65
N SER A 224 14.59 -16.99 -4.39
CA SER A 224 15.66 -16.13 -3.89
C SER A 224 16.03 -16.52 -2.46
N VAL A 225 15.05 -16.72 -1.57
CA VAL A 225 15.26 -17.18 -0.19
C VAL A 225 15.92 -18.57 -0.16
N GLN A 226 15.53 -19.48 -1.05
CA GLN A 226 16.14 -20.81 -1.11
C GLN A 226 17.59 -20.79 -1.57
N ARG A 227 17.95 -19.91 -2.50
CA ARG A 227 19.29 -19.81 -3.10
C ARG A 227 20.19 -18.77 -2.42
N TYR A 228 19.69 -18.04 -1.43
CA TYR A 228 20.46 -16.99 -0.77
C TYR A 228 21.64 -17.57 0.00
N VAL A 229 22.84 -17.03 -0.28
CA VAL A 229 24.08 -17.34 0.42
C VAL A 229 24.44 -16.09 1.23
N VAL A 230 24.59 -16.26 2.54
CA VAL A 230 25.07 -15.18 3.42
C VAL A 230 26.51 -14.88 2.99
N ARG A 231 26.76 -13.63 2.57
CA ARG A 231 28.10 -13.12 2.31
C ARG A 231 28.62 -12.42 3.55
#